data_AF-C9J184-F1
#
_entry.id   AF-C9J184-F1
#
_cell.length_a   1.000
_cell.length_b   1.000
_cell.length_c   1.000
_cell.angle_alpha   90.00
_cell.angle_beta   90.00
_cell.angle_gamma   90.00
#
_symmetry.space_group_name_H-M   'P 1'
#
loop_
_entity.id
_entity.type
_entity.pdbx_description
1 polymer ?
#
loop_
_entity_poly.entity_id
_entity_poly.type
_entity_poly.pdbx_seq_one_letter_code
_entity_poly.pdbx_strand_id
1 'polypeptide(L)'
;MGLLAFLKTQFVLHLLVGFVFVVSGLVINFVQLCTLALWPVSKQLYRRLNCRLAYSLWSQLVMLLEWWSCTECTLFTDQATVERFGKEHAVIILNHNFEIDFLCGWTMCERFGVLGSSKVLAKKELLY
;
A
#
# COMPACT_ATOMS: atom_id res chain seq x y z
N MET A 1 -14.91 -22.96 -14.09
CA MET A 1 -13.83 -22.03 -13.72
C MET A 1 -12.70 -22.18 -14.73
N GLY A 2 -12.18 -21.08 -15.31
CA GLY A 2 -11.08 -21.17 -16.27
C GLY A 2 -9.77 -21.61 -15.61
N LEU A 3 -8.80 -22.08 -16.41
CA LEU A 3 -7.48 -22.53 -15.93
C LEU A 3 -6.79 -21.50 -15.03
N LEU A 4 -6.84 -20.22 -15.41
CA LEU A 4 -6.25 -19.13 -14.63
C LEU A 4 -6.89 -18.97 -13.25
N ALA A 5 -8.23 -19.09 -13.17
CA ALA A 5 -8.95 -19.01 -11.91
C ALA A 5 -8.59 -20.19 -10.99
N PHE A 6 -8.44 -21.39 -11.56
CA PHE A 6 -7.95 -22.56 -10.81
C PHE A 6 -6.51 -22.37 -10.31
N LEU A 7 -5.62 -21.82 -11.13
CA LEU A 7 -4.24 -21.53 -10.70
C LEU A 7 -4.25 -20.55 -9.52
N LYS A 8 -5.04 -19.48 -9.59
CA LYS A 8 -5.14 -18.49 -8.51
C LYS A 8 -5.61 -19.05 -7.17
N THR A 9 -6.28 -20.21 -7.13
CA THR A 9 -6.68 -20.85 -5.86
C THR A 9 -5.61 -21.74 -5.24
N GLN A 10 -4.52 -22.03 -5.96
CA GLN A 10 -3.51 -22.97 -5.49
C GLN A 10 -2.70 -22.41 -4.32
N PHE A 11 -2.66 -23.15 -3.21
CA PHE A 11 -1.93 -22.77 -2.00
C PHE A 11 -0.45 -22.46 -2.26
N VAL A 12 0.20 -23.24 -3.14
CA VAL A 12 1.62 -23.04 -3.50
C VAL A 12 1.84 -21.65 -4.11
N LEU A 13 0.90 -21.14 -4.91
CA LEU A 13 1.02 -19.80 -5.48
C LEU A 13 0.82 -18.71 -4.42
N HIS A 14 -0.13 -18.90 -3.49
CA HIS A 14 -0.28 -17.98 -2.35
C HIS A 14 0.98 -17.93 -1.48
N LEU A 15 1.61 -19.09 -1.24
CA LEU A 15 2.87 -19.17 -0.49
C LEU A 15 4.01 -18.46 -1.23
N LEU A 16 4.11 -18.63 -2.55
CA LEU A 16 5.10 -17.93 -3.38
C LEU A 16 4.91 -16.41 -3.33
N VAL A 17 3.67 -15.93 -3.43
CA VAL A 17 3.33 -14.51 -3.30
C VAL A 17 3.77 -13.97 -1.93
N GLY A 18 3.44 -14.68 -0.85
CA GLY A 18 3.85 -14.30 0.50
C GLY A 18 5.37 -14.27 0.66
N PHE A 19 6.07 -15.26 0.09
CA PHE A 19 7.54 -15.29 0.08
C PHE A 19 8.14 -14.09 -0.67
N VAL A 20 7.62 -13.77 -1.86
CA VAL A 20 8.06 -12.61 -2.64
C VAL A 20 7.85 -11.30 -1.87
N PHE A 21 6.70 -11.15 -1.20
CA PHE A 21 6.42 -9.99 -0.37
C PHE A 21 7.41 -9.84 0.78
N VAL A 22 7.69 -10.93 1.51
CA VAL A 22 8.65 -10.92 2.63
C VAL A 22 10.06 -10.60 2.15
N VAL A 23 10.54 -11.26 1.09
CA VAL A 23 11.88 -11.01 0.53
C VAL A 23 11.99 -9.57 0.02
N SER A 24 10.97 -9.07 -0.69
CA SER A 24 10.93 -7.67 -1.13
C SER A 24 10.99 -6.72 0.05
N GLY A 25 10.22 -6.99 1.12
CA GLY A 25 10.23 -6.22 2.35
C GLY A 25 11.62 -6.17 2.99
N LEU A 26 12.31 -7.31 3.09
CA LEU A 26 13.67 -7.37 3.65
C LEU A 26 14.67 -6.56 2.81
N VAL A 27 14.65 -6.73 1.48
CA VAL A 27 15.51 -5.98 0.56
C VAL A 27 15.25 -4.48 0.65
N ILE A 28 13.98 -4.08 0.62
CA ILE A 28 13.57 -2.68 0.70
C ILE A 28 13.99 -2.06 2.03
N ASN A 29 13.77 -2.73 3.16
CA ASN A 29 14.18 -2.25 4.48
C ASN A 29 15.71 -2.14 4.59
N PHE A 30 16.45 -3.08 4.02
CA PHE A 30 17.91 -2.99 3.96
C PHE A 30 18.37 -1.76 3.16
N VAL A 31 17.76 -1.51 1.99
CA VAL A 31 18.05 -0.30 1.22
C VAL A 31 17.67 0.97 1.99
N GLN A 32 16.52 0.99 2.66
CA GLN A 32 16.09 2.11 3.52
C GLN A 32 17.11 2.36 4.64
N LEU A 33 17.65 1.32 5.27
CA LEU A 33 18.73 1.43 6.24
C LEU A 33 19.97 2.10 5.63
N CYS A 34 20.39 1.68 4.43
CA CYS A 34 21.50 2.31 3.72
C CYS A 34 21.23 3.80 3.41
N THR A 35 19.98 4.21 3.18
CA THR A 35 19.65 5.63 2.96
C THR A 35 19.88 6.52 4.18
N LEU A 36 20.07 5.98 5.39
CA LEU A 36 20.38 6.79 6.58
C LEU A 36 21.65 7.63 6.41
N ALA A 37 22.62 7.18 5.60
CA ALA A 37 23.80 7.96 5.25
C ALA A 37 23.46 9.30 4.56
N LEU A 38 22.29 9.39 3.90
CA LEU A 38 21.80 10.61 3.26
C LEU A 38 21.13 11.58 4.24
N TRP A 39 20.71 11.11 5.42
CA TRP A 39 20.02 11.92 6.41
C TRP A 39 20.78 13.20 6.83
N PRO A 40 22.09 13.15 7.18
CA PRO A 40 22.83 14.35 7.54
C PRO A 40 23.04 15.33 6.37
N VAL A 41 23.03 14.85 5.13
CA VAL A 41 23.25 15.67 3.92
C VAL A 41 21.95 16.33 3.46
N SER A 42 20.87 15.56 3.33
CA SER A 42 19.56 16.06 2.91
C SER A 42 18.43 15.20 3.45
N LYS A 43 17.76 15.71 4.49
CA LYS A 43 16.54 15.09 5.04
C LYS A 43 15.43 14.99 4.00
N GLN A 44 15.36 15.92 3.05
CA GLN A 44 14.33 15.90 2.01
C GLN A 44 14.57 14.76 1.02
N LEU A 45 15.82 14.55 0.60
CA LEU A 45 16.18 13.43 -0.28
C LEU A 45 15.92 12.09 0.41
N TYR A 46 16.37 11.95 1.67
CA TYR A 46 16.07 10.78 2.50
C TYR A 46 14.58 10.44 2.51
N ARG A 47 13.72 11.43 2.82
CA ARG A 47 12.26 11.22 2.89
C ARG A 47 11.67 10.82 1.54
N ARG A 48 12.08 11.47 0.45
CA ARG A 48 11.60 11.16 -0.90
C ARG A 48 11.94 9.73 -1.30
N LEU A 49 13.19 9.30 -1.07
CA LEU A 49 13.63 7.94 -1.39
C LEU A 49 12.89 6.90 -0.55
N ASN A 50 12.81 7.10 0.77
CA ASN A 50 12.08 6.18 1.65
C ASN A 50 10.60 6.07 1.29
N CYS A 51 9.97 7.18 0.88
CA CYS A 51 8.59 7.18 0.40
C CYS A 51 8.43 6.35 -0.89
N ARG A 52 9.37 6.47 -1.84
CA ARG A 52 9.36 5.65 -3.08
C ARG A 52 9.62 4.17 -2.81
N LEU A 53 10.52 3.86 -1.88
CA LEU A 53 10.78 2.50 -1.44
C LEU A 53 9.56 1.88 -0.76
N ALA A 54 8.88 2.63 0.11
CA ALA A 54 7.62 2.21 0.72
C ALA A 54 6.53 1.99 -0.34
N TYR A 55 6.42 2.90 -1.32
CA TYR A 55 5.50 2.76 -2.45
C TYR A 55 5.68 1.40 -3.14
N SER A 56 6.92 1.02 -3.48
CA SER A 56 7.19 -0.24 -4.19
C SER A 56 6.83 -1.50 -3.41
N LEU A 57 6.80 -1.44 -2.07
CA LEU A 57 6.36 -2.55 -1.24
C LEU A 57 4.83 -2.62 -1.21
N TRP A 58 4.17 -1.49 -0.95
CA TRP A 58 2.71 -1.43 -0.84
C TRP A 58 2.00 -1.71 -2.16
N SER A 59 2.60 -1.34 -3.30
CA SER A 59 2.05 -1.64 -4.62
C SER A 59 1.88 -3.14 -4.87
N GLN A 60 2.67 -3.99 -4.20
CA GLN A 60 2.49 -5.45 -4.27
C GLN A 60 1.16 -5.89 -3.67
N LEU A 61 0.76 -5.29 -2.55
CA LEU A 61 -0.53 -5.60 -1.92
C LEU A 61 -1.70 -5.03 -2.72
N VAL A 62 -1.57 -3.81 -3.27
CA VAL A 62 -2.60 -3.23 -4.15
C VAL A 62 -2.78 -4.10 -5.40
N MET A 63 -1.68 -4.59 -5.99
CA MET A 63 -1.75 -5.54 -7.10
C MET A 63 -2.48 -6.83 -6.72
N LEU A 64 -2.34 -7.33 -5.48
CA LEU A 64 -3.09 -8.50 -5.04
C LEU A 64 -4.60 -8.22 -4.97
N LEU A 65 -5.00 -7.06 -4.48
CA LEU A 65 -6.41 -6.69 -4.40
C LEU A 65 -7.04 -6.47 -5.78
N GLU A 66 -6.43 -5.63 -6.62
CA GLU A 66 -7.03 -5.30 -7.90
C GLU A 66 -6.84 -6.43 -8.92
N TRP A 67 -5.61 -6.89 -9.13
CA TRP A 67 -5.30 -7.83 -10.22
C TRP A 67 -5.48 -9.30 -9.84
N TRP A 68 -5.07 -9.69 -8.62
CA TRP A 68 -5.16 -11.09 -8.21
C TRP A 68 -6.59 -11.47 -7.83
N SER A 69 -7.25 -10.73 -6.94
CA SER A 69 -8.64 -11.01 -6.55
C SER A 69 -9.69 -10.43 -7.48
N CYS A 70 -9.31 -9.60 -8.46
CA CYS A 70 -10.25 -8.93 -9.36
C CYS A 70 -11.26 -8.07 -8.59
N THR A 71 -10.83 -7.45 -7.50
CA THR A 71 -11.68 -6.61 -6.65
C THR A 71 -11.83 -5.24 -7.29
N GLU A 72 -13.08 -4.80 -7.45
CA GLU A 72 -13.41 -3.45 -7.91
C GLU A 72 -13.81 -2.57 -6.72
N CYS A 73 -13.08 -1.48 -6.51
CA CYS A 73 -13.41 -0.46 -5.52
C CYS A 73 -14.06 0.73 -6.21
N THR A 74 -15.31 1.05 -5.84
CA THR A 74 -15.99 2.25 -6.31
C THR A 74 -16.08 3.26 -5.16
N LEU A 75 -15.57 4.48 -5.38
CA LEU A 75 -15.65 5.58 -4.42
C LEU A 75 -16.80 6.52 -4.77
N PHE A 76 -17.71 6.74 -3.82
CA PHE A 76 -18.79 7.70 -3.95
C PHE A 76 -18.46 8.96 -3.16
N THR A 77 -18.42 10.11 -3.84
CA THR A 77 -18.19 11.41 -3.22
C THR A 77 -18.69 12.53 -4.15
N ASP A 78 -18.73 13.77 -3.68
CA ASP A 78 -19.03 14.95 -4.49
C ASP A 78 -17.81 15.40 -5.32
N GLN A 79 -18.06 16.14 -6.39
CA GLN A 79 -17.02 16.59 -7.32
C GLN A 79 -15.99 17.52 -6.66
N ALA A 80 -16.39 18.36 -5.69
CA ALA A 80 -15.47 19.27 -5.02
C ALA A 80 -14.44 18.49 -4.16
N THR A 81 -14.84 17.35 -3.60
CA THR A 81 -13.93 16.42 -2.92
C THR A 81 -12.97 15.74 -3.90
N VAL A 82 -13.44 15.32 -5.08
CA VAL A 82 -12.59 14.69 -6.12
C VAL A 82 -11.42 15.61 -6.53
N GLU A 83 -11.68 16.91 -6.66
CA GLU A 83 -10.67 17.89 -7.06
C GLU A 83 -9.51 18.03 -6.07
N ARG A 84 -9.70 17.58 -4.82
CA ARG A 84 -8.71 17.65 -3.73
C ARG A 84 -7.87 16.38 -3.59
N PHE A 85 -8.27 15.27 -4.23
CA PHE A 85 -7.56 14.00 -4.10
C PHE A 85 -6.09 14.07 -4.51
N GLY A 86 -5.22 13.53 -3.65
CA GLY A 86 -3.76 13.54 -3.83
C GLY A 86 -3.08 14.90 -3.66
N LYS A 87 -3.83 15.98 -3.42
CA LYS A 87 -3.30 17.36 -3.33
C LYS A 87 -3.17 17.89 -1.91
N GLU A 88 -3.68 17.15 -0.92
CA GLU A 88 -3.67 17.56 0.47
C GLU A 88 -3.40 16.38 1.42
N HIS A 89 -3.04 16.72 2.66
CA HIS A 89 -2.98 15.75 3.73
C HIS A 89 -4.39 15.53 4.30
N ALA A 90 -4.84 14.27 4.30
CA ALA A 90 -6.14 13.89 4.81
C ALA A 90 -6.01 12.76 5.85
N VAL A 91 -6.93 12.74 6.79
CA VAL A 91 -7.12 11.62 7.73
C VAL A 91 -8.45 10.97 7.38
N ILE A 92 -8.40 9.67 7.08
CA ILE A 92 -9.58 8.88 6.74
C ILE A 92 -9.91 8.00 7.94
N ILE A 93 -11.14 8.11 8.44
CA ILE A 93 -11.66 7.25 9.50
C ILE A 93 -12.52 6.17 8.84
N LEU A 94 -12.04 4.93 8.90
CA LEU A 94 -12.72 3.78 8.32
C LEU A 94 -13.63 3.12 9.36
N ASN A 95 -14.86 2.80 8.99
CA ASN A 95 -15.67 1.81 9.70
C ASN A 95 -15.11 0.41 9.41
N HIS A 96 -14.09 0.02 10.16
CA HIS A 96 -13.35 -1.23 9.92
C HIS A 96 -14.20 -2.46 10.29
N ASN A 97 -14.70 -3.16 9.28
CA ASN A 97 -15.48 -4.39 9.40
C ASN A 97 -14.72 -5.62 8.88
N PHE A 98 -13.82 -5.44 7.91
CA PHE A 98 -13.05 -6.52 7.30
C PHE A 98 -11.57 -6.16 7.22
N GLU A 99 -10.73 -7.19 7.31
CA GLU A 99 -9.26 -7.04 7.23
C GLU A 99 -8.84 -6.31 5.95
N ILE A 100 -9.56 -6.47 4.84
CA ILE A 100 -9.21 -5.86 3.55
C ILE A 100 -9.55 -4.36 3.43
N ASP A 101 -10.27 -3.76 4.40
CA ASP A 101 -10.75 -2.37 4.28
C ASP A 101 -9.60 -1.37 4.09
N PHE A 102 -8.47 -1.60 4.76
CA PHE A 102 -7.30 -0.73 4.60
C PHE A 102 -6.68 -0.85 3.20
N LEU A 103 -6.77 -2.03 2.59
CA LEU A 103 -6.23 -2.30 1.26
C LEU A 103 -7.09 -1.64 0.17
N CYS A 104 -8.41 -1.60 0.36
CA CYS A 104 -9.32 -0.77 -0.43
C CYS A 104 -8.94 0.72 -0.33
N GLY A 105 -8.60 1.20 0.87
CA GLY A 105 -8.09 2.56 1.07
C GLY A 105 -6.76 2.82 0.33
N TRP A 106 -5.80 1.90 0.41
CA TRP A 106 -4.53 1.99 -0.32
C TRP A 106 -4.67 1.97 -1.83
N THR A 107 -5.69 1.29 -2.36
CA THR A 107 -6.02 1.33 -3.79
C THR A 107 -6.34 2.75 -4.25
N MET A 108 -7.05 3.53 -3.42
CA MET A 108 -7.26 4.95 -3.71
C MET A 108 -5.94 5.74 -3.65
N CYS A 109 -5.07 5.45 -2.67
CA CYS A 109 -3.76 6.10 -2.58
C CYS A 109 -2.87 5.81 -3.80
N GLU A 110 -2.96 4.60 -4.38
CA GLU A 110 -2.26 4.21 -5.60
C GLU A 110 -2.74 5.05 -6.79
N ARG A 111 -4.08 5.18 -6.98
CA ARG A 111 -4.68 5.95 -8.08
C ARG A 111 -4.24 7.42 -8.12
N PHE A 112 -3.89 8.00 -6.97
CA PHE A 112 -3.40 9.38 -6.85
C PHE A 112 -1.90 9.50 -6.58
N GLY A 113 -1.14 8.40 -6.64
CA GLY A 113 0.32 8.41 -6.50
C GLY A 113 0.84 8.75 -5.10
N VAL A 114 0.00 8.63 -4.06
CA VAL A 114 0.32 8.97 -2.67
C VAL A 114 0.56 7.75 -1.77
N LEU A 115 0.50 6.53 -2.32
CA LEU A 115 0.61 5.26 -1.59
C LEU A 115 1.83 5.19 -0.66
N GLY A 116 3.02 5.56 -1.14
CA GLY A 116 4.26 5.52 -0.35
C GLY A 116 4.26 6.41 0.90
N SER A 117 3.40 7.44 0.93
CA SER A 117 3.24 8.34 2.08
C SER A 117 2.05 7.99 2.98
N SER A 118 1.20 7.07 2.53
CA SER A 118 0.02 6.64 3.28
C SER A 118 0.42 5.82 4.51
N LYS A 119 -0.38 5.93 5.57
CA LYS A 119 -0.19 5.19 6.82
C LYS A 119 -1.55 4.73 7.32
N VAL A 120 -1.58 3.48 7.78
CA VAL A 120 -2.77 2.88 8.38
C VAL A 120 -2.43 2.60 9.83
N LEU A 121 -3.32 3.03 10.72
CA LEU A 121 -3.13 2.89 12.16
C LEU A 121 -4.41 2.29 12.72
N ALA A 122 -4.28 1.19 13.45
CA ALA A 122 -5.39 0.59 14.16
C ALA A 122 -5.65 1.38 15.45
N LYS A 123 -6.91 1.79 15.69
CA LYS A 123 -7.28 2.66 16.82
C LYS A 123 -6.80 2.12 18.18
N LYS A 124 -6.90 0.80 18.40
CA LYS A 124 -6.47 0.17 19.65
C LYS A 124 -4.95 0.29 19.86
N GLU A 125 -4.18 0.15 18.80
CA GLU A 125 -2.71 0.27 18.82
C GLU A 125 -2.22 1.69 19.09
N LEU A 126 -3.10 2.71 18.99
CA LEU A 126 -2.79 4.11 19.29
C LEU A 126 -3.07 4.52 20.75
N LEU A 127 -3.71 3.65 21.55
CA LEU A 127 -4.06 3.96 22.94
C LEU A 127 -2.89 3.74 23.91
N TYR A 128 -1.79 3.17 23.44
CA TYR A 128 -0.58 2.84 24.19
C TYR A 128 0.61 3.67 23.69
#